data_AF-A0AAV7UYQ3-F1
#
_entry.id   AF-A0AAV7UYQ3-F1
#
_cell.length_a   1.000
_cell.length_b   1.000
_cell.length_c   1.000
_cell.angle_alpha   90.00
_cell.angle_beta   90.00
_cell.angle_gamma   90.00
#
_symmetry.space_group_name_H-M   'P 1'
#
loop_
_entity.id
_entity.type
_entity.pdbx_description
1 polymer ?
#
loop_
_entity_poly.entity_id
_entity_poly.type
_entity_poly.pdbx_seq_one_letter_code
_entity_poly.pdbx_strand_id
1 'polypeptide(L)'
;PHTGWQDYQSGVPKIPTACIAVEDAEMMQRMASRGTKISVRLKMGARTYPDADSFNTVAEIVGSKYPEQVVLVSGHLDSWDVGQGAMDDGGGAFISWEALSLLKDL
;
A
#
# COMPACT_ATOMS: atom_id res chain seq x y z
N PRO A 1 -1.86 -0.58 -11.90
CA PRO A 1 -2.58 0.21 -10.87
C PRO A 1 -3.23 -0.76 -9.89
N HIS A 2 -3.20 -0.45 -8.59
CA HIS A 2 -3.94 -1.20 -7.57
C HIS A 2 -5.20 -0.39 -7.20
N THR A 3 -6.29 -1.07 -6.81
CA THR A 3 -7.55 -0.41 -6.45
C THR A 3 -7.45 0.37 -5.12
N GLY A 4 -6.40 0.12 -4.34
CA GLY A 4 -6.26 0.64 -2.99
C GLY A 4 -7.01 -0.20 -1.98
N TRP A 5 -6.97 0.24 -0.71
CA TRP A 5 -7.73 -0.39 0.35
C TRP A 5 -9.21 -0.07 0.21
N GLN A 6 -10.07 -1.06 0.44
CA GLN A 6 -11.50 -0.91 0.29
C GLN A 6 -12.21 -1.33 1.58
N ASP A 7 -13.04 -0.45 2.11
CA ASP A 7 -13.92 -0.76 3.23
C ASP A 7 -15.39 -0.54 2.85
N TYR A 8 -16.29 -1.23 3.53
CA TYR A 8 -17.73 -1.09 3.36
C TYR A 8 -18.38 -0.62 4.66
N GLN A 9 -19.24 0.38 4.58
CA GLN A 9 -20.06 0.78 5.71
C GLN A 9 -20.95 -0.38 6.18
N SER A 10 -21.19 -0.48 7.49
CA SER A 10 -22.12 -1.48 8.02
C SER A 10 -23.53 -1.30 7.45
N GLY A 11 -24.16 -2.41 7.07
CA GLY A 11 -25.54 -2.45 6.57
C GLY A 11 -25.74 -2.09 5.09
N VAL A 12 -24.68 -1.81 4.32
CA VAL A 12 -24.82 -1.50 2.88
C VAL A 12 -24.59 -2.74 1.99
N PRO A 13 -25.33 -2.87 0.87
CA PRO A 13 -25.02 -3.87 -0.14
C PRO A 13 -23.61 -3.68 -0.68
N LYS A 14 -22.80 -4.75 -0.65
CA LYS A 14 -21.44 -4.72 -1.19
C LYS A 14 -21.48 -4.79 -2.72
N ILE A 15 -20.80 -3.87 -3.39
CA ILE A 15 -20.63 -3.84 -4.84
C ILE A 15 -19.15 -3.95 -5.21
N PRO A 16 -18.78 -4.59 -6.34
CA PRO A 16 -17.39 -4.69 -6.76
C PRO A 16 -16.75 -3.31 -6.99
N THR A 17 -15.48 -3.18 -6.62
CA THR A 17 -14.67 -1.98 -6.85
C THR A 17 -13.42 -2.34 -7.66
N ALA A 18 -13.10 -1.53 -8.66
CA ALA A 18 -11.92 -1.73 -9.49
C ALA A 18 -11.35 -0.38 -9.92
N CYS A 19 -10.03 -0.28 -10.03
CA CYS A 19 -9.36 0.82 -10.72
C CYS A 19 -9.13 0.50 -12.20
N ILE A 20 -9.07 1.54 -13.02
CA ILE A 20 -8.61 1.48 -14.41
C ILE A 20 -7.42 2.42 -14.59
N ALA A 21 -6.69 2.26 -15.69
CA ALA A 21 -5.62 3.18 -16.03
C ALA A 21 -6.20 4.58 -16.37
N VAL A 22 -5.39 5.62 -16.25
CA VAL A 22 -5.82 6.99 -16.55
C VAL A 22 -6.19 7.11 -18.02
N GLU A 23 -5.45 6.44 -18.90
CA GLU A 23 -5.66 6.41 -20.33
C GLU A 23 -7.05 5.84 -20.70
N ASP A 24 -7.47 4.78 -19.99
CA ASP A 24 -8.79 4.18 -20.15
C ASP A 24 -9.89 5.13 -19.66
N ALA A 25 -9.68 5.78 -18.51
CA ALA A 25 -10.63 6.75 -17.96
C ALA A 25 -10.83 7.94 -18.91
N GLU A 26 -9.75 8.48 -19.48
CA GLU A 26 -9.81 9.57 -20.45
C GLU A 26 -10.46 9.12 -21.76
N MET A 27 -10.21 7.90 -22.22
CA MET A 27 -10.90 7.33 -23.38
C MET A 27 -12.41 7.27 -23.14
N MET A 28 -12.83 6.73 -21.99
CA MET A 28 -14.23 6.66 -21.60
C MET A 28 -14.85 8.05 -21.50
N GLN A 29 -14.14 9.04 -20.94
CA GLN A 29 -14.59 10.43 -20.87
C GLN A 29 -14.85 11.01 -22.28
N ARG A 30 -13.95 10.76 -23.25
CA ARG A 30 -14.12 11.23 -24.63
C ARG A 30 -15.30 10.55 -25.33
N MET A 31 -15.53 9.26 -25.07
CA MET A 31 -16.71 8.53 -25.59
C MET A 31 -18.01 9.12 -25.04
N ALA A 32 -18.08 9.33 -23.72
CA ALA A 32 -19.23 9.93 -23.06
C ALA A 32 -19.54 11.34 -23.61
N SER A 33 -18.49 12.16 -23.82
CA SER A 33 -18.62 13.51 -24.38
C SER A 33 -19.20 13.54 -25.80
N ARG A 34 -19.04 12.46 -26.56
CA ARG A 34 -19.66 12.28 -27.88
C ARG A 34 -21.06 11.68 -27.84
N GLY A 35 -21.65 11.52 -26.65
CA GLY A 35 -22.95 10.87 -26.47
C GLY A 35 -22.93 9.35 -26.67
N THR A 36 -21.75 8.72 -26.67
CA THR A 36 -21.65 7.27 -26.80
C THR A 36 -22.05 6.60 -25.49
N LYS A 37 -23.03 5.68 -25.53
CA LYS A 37 -23.38 4.84 -24.38
C LYS A 37 -22.25 3.85 -24.09
N ILE A 38 -21.64 3.97 -22.91
CA ILE A 38 -20.58 3.07 -22.46
C ILE A 38 -21.21 1.88 -21.73
N SER A 39 -20.81 0.67 -22.10
CA SER A 39 -21.19 -0.56 -21.41
C SER A 39 -19.93 -1.30 -21.00
N VAL A 40 -19.82 -1.65 -19.72
CA VAL A 40 -18.66 -2.32 -19.14
C VAL A 40 -19.07 -3.69 -18.62
N ARG A 41 -18.30 -4.71 -18.98
CA ARG A 41 -18.39 -6.04 -18.38
C ARG A 41 -17.28 -6.20 -17.36
N LEU A 42 -17.62 -6.11 -16.07
CA LEU A 42 -16.68 -6.34 -14.99
C LEU A 42 -16.69 -7.82 -14.58
N LYS A 43 -15.51 -8.47 -14.58
CA LYS A 43 -15.32 -9.83 -14.07
C LYS A 43 -14.17 -9.81 -13.07
N MET A 44 -14.45 -10.14 -11.80
CA MET A 44 -13.47 -10.17 -10.72
C MET A 44 -13.44 -11.54 -10.07
N GLY A 45 -12.25 -12.01 -9.68
CA GLY A 45 -12.04 -13.32 -9.06
C GLY A 45 -11.44 -13.24 -7.65
N ALA A 46 -11.34 -12.03 -7.07
CA ALA A 46 -10.77 -11.81 -5.76
C ALA A 46 -11.56 -12.57 -4.67
N ARG A 47 -10.85 -13.03 -3.64
CA ARG A 47 -11.41 -13.76 -2.50
C ARG A 47 -10.85 -13.18 -1.21
N THR A 48 -11.72 -12.99 -0.23
CA THR A 48 -11.30 -12.67 1.15
C THR A 48 -11.06 -13.98 1.88
N TYR A 49 -9.85 -14.18 2.36
CA TYR A 49 -9.47 -15.29 3.23
C TYR A 49 -9.57 -14.86 4.71
N PRO A 50 -9.55 -15.81 5.67
CA PRO A 50 -9.43 -15.48 7.08
C PRO A 50 -8.17 -14.64 7.36
N ASP A 51 -8.21 -13.88 8.44
CA ASP A 51 -7.08 -13.09 8.91
C ASP A 51 -5.85 -13.97 9.16
N ALA A 52 -4.68 -13.39 8.93
CA ALA A 52 -3.38 -14.03 9.13
C ALA A 52 -2.47 -13.12 9.96
N ASP A 53 -1.53 -13.74 10.69
CA ASP A 53 -0.57 -13.00 11.49
C ASP A 53 0.40 -12.22 10.60
N SER A 54 0.65 -10.97 10.98
CA SER A 54 1.70 -10.10 10.45
C SER A 54 2.58 -9.63 11.61
N PHE A 55 3.77 -9.14 11.29
CA PHE A 55 4.79 -8.85 12.29
C PHE A 55 5.48 -7.53 12.04
N ASN A 56 5.64 -6.75 13.11
CA ASN A 56 6.61 -5.66 13.14
C ASN A 56 8.00 -6.25 13.42
N THR A 57 8.99 -5.84 12.63
CA THR A 57 10.39 -6.15 12.89
C THR A 57 11.04 -4.94 13.56
N VAL A 58 11.61 -5.14 14.75
CA VAL A 58 12.18 -4.07 15.56
C VAL A 58 13.65 -4.39 15.85
N ALA A 59 14.51 -3.41 15.59
CA ALA A 59 15.92 -3.43 15.97
C ALA A 59 16.20 -2.19 16.81
N GLU A 60 17.04 -2.35 17.84
CA GLU A 60 17.31 -1.30 18.83
C GLU A 60 18.81 -1.16 19.07
N ILE A 61 19.28 0.08 19.17
CA ILE A 61 20.57 0.44 19.73
C ILE A 61 20.28 1.25 21.00
N VAL A 62 20.64 0.70 22.16
CA VAL A 62 20.40 1.36 23.45
C VAL A 62 21.39 2.52 23.62
N GLY A 63 20.88 3.71 23.91
CA GLY A 63 21.70 4.90 24.15
C GLY A 63 22.62 4.76 25.37
N SER A 64 23.87 5.20 25.25
CA SER A 64 24.86 5.08 26.33
C SER A 64 24.70 6.12 27.45
N LYS A 65 24.23 7.33 27.11
CA LYS A 65 24.08 8.44 28.06
C LYS A 65 22.65 8.61 28.61
N TYR A 66 21.65 8.38 27.76
CA TYR A 66 20.22 8.53 28.08
C TYR A 66 19.45 7.30 27.55
N PRO A 67 19.62 6.11 28.15
CA PRO A 67 19.00 4.86 27.67
C PRO A 67 17.47 4.87 27.69
N GLU A 68 16.86 5.77 28.45
CA GLU A 68 15.41 5.93 28.57
C GLU A 68 14.78 6.78 27.46
N GLN A 69 15.59 7.49 26.67
CA GLN A 69 15.10 8.34 25.58
C GLN A 69 15.04 7.56 24.27
N VAL A 70 13.91 7.67 23.57
CA VAL A 70 13.65 6.90 22.36
C VAL A 70 13.60 7.82 21.14
N VAL A 71 14.32 7.43 20.08
CA VAL A 71 14.15 7.96 18.73
C VAL A 71 13.69 6.81 17.85
N LEU A 72 12.53 6.99 17.21
CA LEU A 72 11.96 5.99 16.30
C LEU A 72 12.18 6.42 14.84
N VAL A 73 12.77 5.53 14.05
CA VAL A 73 12.90 5.63 12.60
C VAL A 73 12.33 4.35 12.01
N SER A 74 11.43 4.44 11.04
CA SER A 74 10.65 3.29 10.56
C SER A 74 10.24 3.43 9.09
N GLY A 75 10.01 2.28 8.45
CA GLY A 75 9.24 2.11 7.21
C GLY A 75 8.37 0.85 7.32
N HIS A 76 7.58 0.55 6.29
CA HIS A 76 6.74 -0.65 6.26
C HIS A 76 7.22 -1.70 5.25
N LEU A 77 6.97 -2.98 5.55
CA LEU A 77 7.50 -4.13 4.80
C LEU A 77 6.44 -4.83 3.94
N ASP A 78 5.17 -4.48 4.10
CA ASP A 78 4.10 -4.92 3.20
C ASP A 78 4.04 -4.05 1.94
N SER A 79 3.42 -4.58 0.88
CA SER A 79 3.21 -3.84 -0.36
C SER A 79 2.01 -4.41 -1.14
N TRP A 80 1.61 -3.70 -2.19
CA TRP A 80 0.65 -4.21 -3.16
C TRP A 80 1.25 -5.32 -4.04
N ASP A 81 0.44 -6.33 -4.31
CA ASP A 81 0.79 -7.58 -4.99
C ASP A 81 1.16 -7.40 -6.48
N VAL A 82 0.64 -6.36 -7.14
CA VAL A 82 0.87 -6.10 -8.57
C VAL A 82 2.22 -5.42 -8.88
N GLY A 83 2.93 -4.97 -7.85
CA GLY A 83 4.20 -4.24 -7.97
C GLY A 83 5.39 -5.01 -7.40
N GLN A 84 6.48 -4.30 -7.13
CA GLN A 84 7.65 -4.81 -6.39
C GLN A 84 7.82 -4.16 -5.01
N GLY A 85 6.93 -3.23 -4.65
CA GLY A 85 7.03 -2.47 -3.40
C GLY A 85 8.29 -1.60 -3.27
N ALA A 86 9.02 -1.32 -4.37
CA ALA A 86 10.34 -0.71 -4.28
C ALA A 86 10.35 0.70 -3.68
N MET A 87 9.38 1.54 -4.05
CA MET A 87 9.24 2.91 -3.51
C MET A 87 8.18 3.02 -2.41
N ASP A 88 7.33 2.00 -2.27
CA ASP A 88 6.21 1.93 -1.35
C ASP A 88 6.20 0.52 -0.73
N ASP A 89 6.97 0.26 0.33
CA ASP A 89 7.94 1.18 0.99
C ASP A 89 9.34 0.54 1.16
N GLY A 90 9.75 -0.29 0.20
CA GLY A 90 11.07 -0.93 0.24
C GLY A 90 12.21 0.07 0.42
N GLY A 91 12.19 1.19 -0.30
CA GLY A 91 13.17 2.26 -0.17
C GLY A 91 13.19 2.89 1.23
N GLY A 92 12.04 3.29 1.78
CA GLY A 92 11.97 3.93 3.10
C GLY A 92 12.30 2.97 4.25
N ALA A 93 11.86 1.72 4.14
CA ALA A 93 12.23 0.66 5.08
C ALA A 93 13.74 0.41 5.11
N PHE A 94 14.40 0.34 3.94
CA PHE A 94 15.85 0.15 3.87
C PHE A 94 16.64 1.39 4.30
N ILE A 95 16.15 2.61 4.05
CA ILE A 95 16.77 3.83 4.59
C ILE A 95 16.73 3.81 6.13
N SER A 96 15.61 3.39 6.71
CA SER A 96 15.46 3.28 8.17
C SER A 96 16.44 2.27 8.77
N TRP A 97 16.61 1.12 8.11
CA TRP A 97 17.60 0.11 8.49
C TRP A 97 19.04 0.62 8.36
N GLU A 98 19.38 1.21 7.22
CA GLU A 98 20.75 1.67 6.93
C GLU A 98 21.17 2.79 7.87
N ALA A 99 20.26 3.71 8.21
CA ALA A 99 20.54 4.76 9.20
C ALA A 99 20.95 4.16 10.55
N LEU A 100 20.25 3.12 11.01
CA LEU A 100 20.60 2.43 12.25
C LEU A 100 21.93 1.68 12.13
N SER A 101 22.19 1.03 10.99
CA SER A 101 23.46 0.35 10.72
C SER A 101 24.65 1.31 10.81
N LEU A 102 24.57 2.47 10.16
CA LEU A 102 25.61 3.49 10.19
C LEU A 102 25.83 4.05 11.59
N LEU A 103 24.76 4.28 12.36
CA LEU A 103 24.87 4.76 13.75
C LEU A 103 25.55 3.75 14.68
N LYS A 104 25.44 2.44 14.39
CA LYS A 104 26.09 1.39 15.16
C LYS A 104 27.61 1.37 15.00
N ASP A 105 28.10 1.78 13.83
CA ASP A 105 29.51 1.77 13.46
C ASP A 105 30.27 3.03 13.93
N LEU A 106 29.56 4.03 14.46
CA LEU A 106 30.11 5.25 15.06
C LEU A 106 30.42 5.09 16.55
#